data_AF-A0A5C6FXT4-F1
#
_entry.id   AF-A0A5C6FXT4-F1
#
_cell.length_a   1.000
_cell.length_b   1.000
_cell.length_c   1.000
_cell.angle_alpha   90.00
_cell.angle_beta   90.00
_cell.angle_gamma   90.00
#
_symmetry.space_group_name_H-M   'P 1'
#
loop_
_entity.id
_entity.type
_entity.pdbx_description
1 polymer ?
#
loop_
_entity_poly.entity_id
_entity_poly.type
_entity_poly.pdbx_seq_one_letter_code
_entity_poly.pdbx_strand_id
1 'polypeptide(L)'
;MVRKLSSAVQAVSRAWHWLVATRVRRRWLIRAALIVFLFPLFLQWLLAYILGNDVRLLPSELLNAKNLLIVTAHPDDECLFFSPSILGVLDRNKNIKGGLVVMSTGNNYGLGETRRKELLGSCEALGIDTSRCVALDHPDLQDNPKVWWEEAKIKSILKEYIEKWNIDAIITFDEGGVSGHINHRAVSSAVTQYVAENEKAPASFMVVSVALPRKYTFLLDLPLTALSFLWRILAAIFFPSSSAEPRYSTRALISNTWHRYRMTRRAFASHDSQYTWDRHLYMIISRYVWFNDLRRIAGIGATA
;
A
#
# COMPACT_ATOMS: atom_id res chain seq x y z
N MET A 1 -7.94 0.71 48.96
CA MET A 1 -7.82 1.36 47.64
C MET A 1 -6.76 2.48 47.61
N VAL A 2 -6.75 3.39 48.60
CA VAL A 2 -5.81 4.53 48.72
C VAL A 2 -4.31 4.13 48.73
N ARG A 3 -3.92 3.07 49.44
CA ARG A 3 -2.52 2.57 49.51
C ARG A 3 -1.95 2.06 48.17
N LYS A 4 -2.79 1.53 47.27
CA LYS A 4 -2.36 1.07 45.94
C LYS A 4 -2.17 2.23 44.94
N LEU A 5 -2.98 3.29 45.07
CA LEU A 5 -2.78 4.52 44.30
C LEU A 5 -1.48 5.24 44.71
N SER A 6 -1.16 5.31 46.01
CA SER A 6 0.07 5.98 46.46
C SER A 6 1.35 5.26 46.00
N SER A 7 1.35 3.92 45.95
CA SER A 7 2.49 3.14 45.44
C SER A 7 2.72 3.30 43.94
N ALA A 8 1.64 3.36 43.15
CA ALA A 8 1.73 3.57 41.71
C ALA A 8 2.23 4.99 41.38
N VAL A 9 1.72 6.00 42.09
CA VAL A 9 2.18 7.40 41.94
C VAL A 9 3.65 7.55 42.33
N GLN A 10 4.11 6.89 43.40
CA GLN A 10 5.54 6.88 43.77
C GLN A 10 6.43 6.14 42.77
N ALA A 11 5.95 5.06 42.15
CA ALA A 11 6.70 4.36 41.11
C ALA A 11 6.86 5.23 39.84
N VAL A 12 5.79 5.91 39.42
CA VAL A 12 5.83 6.87 38.30
C VAL A 12 6.74 8.06 38.61
N SER A 13 6.65 8.62 39.82
CA SER A 13 7.53 9.71 40.27
C SER A 13 9.00 9.30 40.29
N ARG A 14 9.34 8.11 40.81
CA ARG A 14 10.73 7.60 40.79
C ARG A 14 11.24 7.33 39.37
N ALA A 15 10.40 6.79 38.49
CA ALA A 15 10.75 6.60 37.08
C ALA A 15 10.99 7.95 36.37
N TRP A 16 10.14 8.95 36.63
CA TRP A 16 10.30 10.31 36.11
C TRP A 16 11.57 10.99 36.63
N HIS A 17 11.83 10.91 37.94
CA HIS A 17 13.07 11.41 38.53
C HIS A 17 14.30 10.68 37.98
N TRP A 18 14.25 9.37 37.74
CA TRP A 18 15.34 8.60 37.15
C TRP A 18 15.63 8.96 35.68
N LEU A 19 14.58 9.22 34.89
CA LEU A 19 14.66 9.72 33.50
C LEU A 19 15.32 11.11 33.42
N VAL A 20 15.08 11.96 34.43
CA VAL A 20 15.57 13.35 34.48
C VAL A 20 16.80 13.54 35.40
N ALA A 21 17.23 12.48 36.10
CA ALA A 21 18.18 12.53 37.24
C ALA A 21 19.56 13.11 36.92
N THR A 22 20.03 13.00 35.68
CA THR A 22 21.34 13.55 35.30
C THR A 22 21.26 14.32 33.99
N ARG A 23 22.00 15.44 33.92
CA ARG A 23 22.14 16.27 32.70
C ARG A 23 22.62 15.43 31.51
N VAL A 24 23.43 14.40 31.77
CA VAL A 24 23.92 13.43 30.77
C VAL A 24 22.79 12.55 30.24
N ARG A 25 21.98 11.92 31.11
CA ARG A 25 20.82 11.10 30.68
C ARG A 25 19.80 11.91 29.90
N ARG A 26 19.47 13.13 30.35
CA ARG A 26 18.57 14.03 29.63
C ARG A 26 19.08 14.32 28.21
N ARG A 27 20.38 14.59 28.03
CA ARG A 27 20.98 14.78 26.71
C ARG A 27 20.89 13.53 25.84
N TRP A 28 21.12 12.35 26.39
CA TRP A 28 20.96 11.09 25.67
C TRP A 28 19.52 10.82 25.24
N LEU A 29 18.55 11.02 26.12
CA LEU A 29 17.12 10.85 25.79
C LEU A 29 16.68 11.82 24.69
N ILE A 30 17.10 13.08 24.75
CA ILE A 30 16.82 14.06 23.70
C ILE A 30 17.44 13.62 22.36
N ARG A 31 18.70 13.18 22.37
CA ARG A 31 19.38 12.70 21.14
C ARG A 31 18.68 11.48 20.56
N ALA A 32 18.31 10.51 21.41
CA ALA A 32 17.60 9.31 20.99
C ALA A 32 16.23 9.68 20.39
N ALA A 33 15.47 10.56 21.05
CA ALA A 33 14.20 11.05 20.53
C ALA A 33 14.37 11.75 19.18
N LEU A 34 15.35 12.64 19.05
CA LEU A 34 15.65 13.29 17.77
C LEU A 34 15.98 12.29 16.67
N ILE A 35 16.78 11.25 16.96
CA ILE A 35 17.08 10.19 15.98
C ILE A 35 15.80 9.44 15.59
N VAL A 36 14.97 9.05 16.57
CA VAL A 36 13.71 8.34 16.31
C VAL A 36 12.76 9.14 15.42
N PHE A 37 12.73 10.47 15.51
CA PHE A 37 11.89 11.32 14.67
C PHE A 37 12.54 11.73 13.35
N LEU A 38 13.83 12.04 13.33
CA LEU A 38 14.52 12.54 12.13
C LEU A 38 14.93 11.42 11.19
N PHE A 39 15.29 10.24 11.70
CA PHE A 39 15.73 9.13 10.86
C PHE A 39 14.63 8.64 9.89
N PRO A 40 13.36 8.45 10.31
CA PRO A 40 12.28 8.13 9.38
C PRO A 40 12.03 9.21 8.33
N LEU A 41 12.15 10.49 8.69
CA LEU A 41 11.99 11.60 7.75
C LEU A 41 13.11 11.63 6.72
N PHE A 42 14.36 11.46 7.16
CA PHE A 42 15.51 11.33 6.28
C PHE A 42 15.38 10.11 5.37
N LEU A 43 14.98 8.96 5.91
CA LEU A 43 14.79 7.74 5.16
C LEU A 43 13.65 7.87 4.13
N GLN A 44 12.54 8.51 4.50
CA GLN A 44 11.45 8.84 3.57
C GLN A 44 11.95 9.73 2.44
N TRP A 45 12.71 10.79 2.76
CA TRP A 45 13.27 11.68 1.75
C TRP A 45 14.24 10.93 0.81
N LEU A 46 15.16 10.14 1.38
CA LEU A 46 16.13 9.35 0.63
C LEU A 46 15.42 8.37 -0.32
N LEU A 47 14.43 7.61 0.17
CA LEU A 47 13.70 6.62 -0.63
C LEU A 47 12.77 7.27 -1.67
N ALA A 48 12.05 8.34 -1.32
CA ALA A 48 11.09 8.97 -2.22
C ALA A 48 11.76 9.77 -3.34
N TYR A 49 12.87 10.46 -3.04
CA TYR A 49 13.46 11.45 -3.95
C TYR A 49 14.79 11.02 -4.57
N ILE A 50 15.60 10.22 -3.88
CA ILE A 50 16.95 9.86 -4.36
C ILE A 50 16.96 8.44 -4.91
N LEU A 51 16.50 7.47 -4.13
CA LEU A 51 16.61 6.04 -4.48
C LEU A 51 15.37 5.49 -5.18
N GLY A 52 14.31 6.28 -5.31
CA GLY A 52 13.01 5.80 -5.74
C GLY A 52 13.08 5.02 -7.05
N ASN A 53 13.90 5.46 -8.02
CA ASN A 53 14.07 4.88 -9.36
C ASN A 53 15.00 3.66 -9.44
N ASP A 54 15.58 3.25 -8.32
CA ASP A 54 16.47 2.09 -8.33
C ASP A 54 15.67 0.78 -8.50
N VAL A 55 16.05 -0.01 -9.50
CA VAL A 55 15.43 -1.30 -9.85
C VAL A 55 15.45 -2.34 -8.72
N ARG A 56 16.34 -2.18 -7.72
CA ARG A 56 16.38 -3.07 -6.55
C ARG A 56 15.29 -2.73 -5.55
N LEU A 57 14.75 -1.51 -5.58
CA LEU A 57 13.64 -1.06 -4.74
C LEU A 57 12.30 -1.13 -5.48
N LEU A 58 12.28 -0.90 -6.80
CA LEU A 58 11.10 -1.11 -7.62
C LEU A 58 11.45 -2.07 -8.78
N PRO A 59 10.94 -3.32 -8.77
CA PRO A 59 11.25 -4.32 -9.78
C PRO A 59 11.04 -3.84 -11.23
N SER A 60 11.82 -4.40 -12.15
CA SER A 60 11.79 -4.02 -13.57
C SER A 60 10.44 -4.29 -14.22
N GLU A 61 9.69 -5.29 -13.74
CA GLU A 61 8.34 -5.59 -14.22
C GLU A 61 7.35 -4.46 -13.91
N LEU A 62 7.56 -3.70 -12.83
CA LEU A 62 6.75 -2.52 -12.51
C LEU A 62 7.31 -1.25 -13.15
N LEU A 63 8.63 -1.09 -13.22
CA LEU A 63 9.26 0.08 -13.86
C LEU A 63 9.01 0.14 -15.38
N ASN A 64 9.03 -1.03 -16.03
CA ASN A 64 8.91 -1.16 -17.48
C ASN A 64 7.53 -1.64 -17.94
N ALA A 65 6.56 -1.72 -17.02
CA ALA A 65 5.18 -2.06 -17.36
C ALA A 65 4.66 -1.10 -18.43
N LYS A 66 3.88 -1.60 -19.39
CA LYS A 66 3.14 -0.78 -20.35
C LYS A 66 1.70 -0.62 -19.92
N ASN A 67 1.12 -1.65 -19.32
CA ASN A 67 -0.28 -1.72 -18.93
C ASN A 67 -0.39 -2.30 -17.51
N LEU A 68 -0.49 -1.40 -16.53
CA LEU A 68 -0.68 -1.76 -15.13
C LEU A 68 -2.17 -1.96 -14.84
N LEU A 69 -2.52 -3.08 -14.19
CA LEU A 69 -3.84 -3.30 -13.61
C LEU A 69 -3.77 -3.25 -12.08
N ILE A 70 -4.70 -2.52 -11.49
CA ILE A 70 -4.95 -2.55 -10.05
C ILE A 70 -6.28 -3.24 -9.82
N VAL A 71 -6.29 -4.20 -8.90
CA VAL A 71 -7.46 -5.00 -8.58
C VAL A 71 -7.82 -4.81 -7.11
N THR A 72 -8.97 -4.21 -6.85
CA THR A 72 -9.46 -3.88 -5.50
C THR A 72 -10.88 -4.40 -5.27
N ALA A 73 -11.37 -4.33 -4.03
CA ALA A 73 -12.68 -4.86 -3.67
C ALA A 73 -13.77 -3.79 -3.73
N HIS A 74 -13.49 -2.60 -3.18
CA HIS A 74 -14.45 -1.51 -3.02
C HIS A 74 -13.87 -0.17 -3.48
N PRO A 75 -14.73 0.80 -3.86
CA PRO A 75 -14.28 2.16 -4.14
C PRO A 75 -13.72 2.79 -2.85
N ASP A 76 -12.56 3.44 -2.92
CA ASP A 76 -11.71 4.00 -1.84
C ASP A 76 -10.44 3.18 -1.54
N ASP A 77 -10.46 1.88 -1.81
CA ASP A 77 -9.31 1.00 -1.59
C ASP A 77 -8.06 1.53 -2.31
N GLU A 78 -8.24 2.02 -3.55
CA GLU A 78 -7.16 2.49 -4.41
C GLU A 78 -6.38 3.67 -3.81
N CYS A 79 -7.06 4.54 -3.06
CA CYS A 79 -6.44 5.70 -2.42
C CYS A 79 -6.06 5.46 -0.95
N LEU A 80 -6.77 4.58 -0.24
CA LEU A 80 -6.45 4.22 1.14
C LEU A 80 -5.25 3.27 1.24
N PHE A 81 -5.10 2.32 0.31
CA PHE A 81 -4.13 1.23 0.45
C PHE A 81 -3.06 1.23 -0.65
N PHE A 82 -3.41 1.66 -1.86
CA PHE A 82 -2.58 1.43 -3.05
C PHE A 82 -1.92 2.69 -3.63
N SER A 83 -2.23 3.88 -3.14
CA SER A 83 -1.74 5.13 -3.74
C SER A 83 -0.22 5.21 -3.93
N PRO A 84 0.64 4.85 -2.94
CA PRO A 84 2.07 4.79 -3.18
C PRO A 84 2.45 3.82 -4.29
N SER A 85 1.83 2.64 -4.35
CA SER A 85 2.06 1.65 -5.41
C SER A 85 1.64 2.15 -6.80
N ILE A 86 0.45 2.74 -6.91
CA ILE A 86 -0.12 3.27 -8.17
C ILE A 86 0.75 4.41 -8.70
N LEU A 87 0.94 5.46 -7.89
CA LEU A 87 1.71 6.64 -8.25
C LEU A 87 3.19 6.31 -8.38
N GLY A 88 3.67 5.31 -7.64
CA GLY A 88 4.99 4.73 -7.78
C GLY A 88 5.29 4.19 -9.16
N VAL A 89 4.29 3.87 -9.98
CA VAL A 89 4.45 3.41 -11.36
C VAL A 89 4.00 4.50 -12.34
N LEU A 90 2.73 4.93 -12.25
CA LEU A 90 2.09 5.79 -13.25
C LEU A 90 2.62 7.23 -13.27
N ASP A 91 3.01 7.77 -12.10
CA ASP A 91 3.52 9.14 -12.05
C ASP A 91 4.93 9.25 -12.64
N ARG A 92 5.70 8.16 -12.64
CA ARG A 92 7.08 8.13 -13.11
C ARG A 92 7.20 8.13 -14.62
N ASN A 93 6.31 7.43 -15.29
CA ASN A 93 6.33 7.28 -16.74
C ASN A 93 4.91 7.42 -17.27
N LYS A 94 4.63 8.57 -17.88
CA LYS A 94 3.32 8.93 -18.42
C LYS A 94 2.91 8.08 -19.64
N ASN A 95 3.82 7.26 -20.17
CA ASN A 95 3.50 6.29 -21.23
C ASN A 95 2.86 5.01 -20.69
N ILE A 96 2.96 4.75 -19.38
CA ILE A 96 2.33 3.59 -18.76
C ILE A 96 0.83 3.87 -18.62
N LYS A 97 0.01 2.94 -19.10
CA LYS A 97 -1.45 3.04 -18.97
C LYS A 97 -1.90 2.25 -17.74
N GLY A 98 -2.43 2.96 -16.75
CA GLY A 98 -3.09 2.34 -15.60
C GLY A 98 -4.52 1.91 -15.93
N GLY A 99 -4.98 0.84 -15.30
CA GLY A 99 -6.40 0.49 -15.18
C GLY A 99 -6.73 0.04 -13.76
N LEU A 100 -7.95 0.31 -13.33
CA LEU A 100 -8.49 -0.08 -12.04
C LEU A 100 -9.77 -0.89 -12.27
N VAL A 101 -9.79 -2.11 -11.73
CA VAL A 101 -11.01 -2.92 -11.60
C VAL A 101 -11.32 -3.07 -10.13
N VAL A 102 -12.50 -2.59 -9.76
CA VAL A 102 -13.08 -2.71 -8.42
C VAL A 102 -14.20 -3.74 -8.49
N MET A 103 -14.10 -4.81 -7.71
CA MET A 103 -15.00 -5.97 -7.83
C MET A 103 -16.44 -5.70 -7.42
N SER A 104 -16.66 -4.67 -6.59
CA SER A 104 -17.98 -4.25 -6.13
C SER A 104 -18.10 -2.73 -6.16
N THR A 105 -19.31 -2.20 -6.33
CA THR A 105 -19.59 -0.78 -6.15
C THR A 105 -19.61 -0.34 -4.68
N GLY A 106 -19.44 -1.28 -3.73
CA GLY A 106 -19.51 -0.95 -2.31
C GLY A 106 -20.93 -0.60 -1.86
N ASN A 107 -21.95 -1.23 -2.45
CA ASN A 107 -23.35 -0.85 -2.27
C ASN A 107 -23.99 -1.33 -0.95
N ASN A 108 -23.20 -1.76 0.05
CA ASN A 108 -23.72 -2.28 1.32
C ASN A 108 -24.60 -1.26 2.09
N TYR A 109 -24.44 0.04 1.82
CA TYR A 109 -25.27 1.12 2.38
C TYR A 109 -26.22 1.78 1.36
N GLY A 110 -26.41 1.19 0.17
CA GLY A 110 -27.26 1.77 -0.88
C GLY A 110 -26.63 2.94 -1.66
N LEU A 111 -25.31 3.12 -1.58
CA LEU A 111 -24.56 4.24 -2.17
C LEU A 111 -23.72 3.85 -3.41
N GLY A 112 -23.94 2.67 -3.98
CA GLY A 112 -23.08 2.10 -5.04
C GLY A 112 -22.94 2.99 -6.28
N GLU A 113 -24.04 3.58 -6.77
CA GLU A 113 -24.00 4.49 -7.92
C GLU A 113 -23.24 5.79 -7.63
N THR A 114 -23.38 6.33 -6.42
CA THR A 114 -22.63 7.50 -5.97
C THR A 114 -21.15 7.17 -5.93
N ARG A 115 -20.78 6.06 -5.27
CA ARG A 115 -19.39 5.60 -5.14
C ARG A 115 -18.75 5.26 -6.48
N ARG A 116 -19.52 4.75 -7.44
CA ARG A 116 -19.04 4.53 -8.82
C ARG A 116 -18.63 5.84 -9.49
N LYS A 117 -19.38 6.93 -9.29
CA LYS A 117 -19.03 8.27 -9.82
C LYS A 117 -17.82 8.87 -9.10
N GLU A 118 -17.81 8.78 -7.77
CA GLU A 118 -16.69 9.22 -6.92
C GLU A 118 -15.37 8.56 -7.32
N LEU A 119 -15.41 7.25 -7.61
CA LEU A 119 -14.26 6.48 -8.06
C LEU A 119 -13.61 7.04 -9.33
N LEU A 120 -14.41 7.55 -10.29
CA LEU A 120 -13.86 8.12 -11.52
C LEU A 120 -12.98 9.35 -11.24
N GLY A 121 -13.43 10.21 -10.33
CA GLY A 121 -12.63 11.36 -9.88
C GLY A 121 -11.37 10.93 -9.11
N SER A 122 -11.45 9.83 -8.34
CA SER A 122 -10.26 9.25 -7.69
C SER A 122 -9.25 8.71 -8.71
N CYS A 123 -9.72 7.95 -9.70
CA CYS A 123 -8.90 7.45 -10.80
C CYS A 123 -8.19 8.57 -11.56
N GLU A 124 -8.90 9.63 -11.94
CA GLU A 124 -8.31 10.79 -12.61
C GLU A 124 -7.19 11.43 -11.76
N ALA A 125 -7.44 11.64 -10.46
CA ALA A 125 -6.45 12.18 -9.55
C ALA A 125 -5.21 11.29 -9.35
N LEU A 126 -5.35 9.98 -9.54
CA LEU A 126 -4.26 8.99 -9.52
C LEU A 126 -3.57 8.82 -10.89
N GLY A 127 -4.02 9.51 -11.93
CA GLY A 127 -3.49 9.39 -13.29
C GLY A 127 -3.95 8.14 -14.03
N ILE A 128 -5.07 7.56 -13.63
CA ILE A 128 -5.73 6.44 -14.32
C ILE A 128 -6.81 7.02 -15.24
N ASP A 129 -6.75 6.65 -16.52
CA ASP A 129 -7.77 7.03 -17.49
C ASP A 129 -9.13 6.46 -17.06
N THR A 130 -10.17 7.30 -17.06
CA THR A 130 -11.52 6.91 -16.59
C THR A 130 -12.15 5.83 -17.47
N SER A 131 -11.74 5.68 -18.73
CA SER A 131 -12.14 4.56 -19.59
C SER A 131 -11.57 3.20 -19.14
N ARG A 132 -10.53 3.23 -18.29
CA ARG A 132 -9.92 2.05 -17.65
C ARG A 132 -10.18 2.02 -16.14
N CYS A 133 -11.20 2.71 -15.65
CA CYS A 133 -11.60 2.72 -14.25
C CYS A 133 -13.02 2.20 -14.11
N VAL A 134 -13.18 1.00 -13.53
CA VAL A 134 -14.48 0.31 -13.49
C VAL A 134 -14.76 -0.20 -12.08
N ALA A 135 -15.95 0.12 -11.56
CA ALA A 135 -16.55 -0.57 -10.41
C ALA A 135 -17.72 -1.44 -10.85
N LEU A 136 -17.58 -2.74 -10.62
CA LEU A 136 -18.52 -3.76 -11.04
C LEU A 136 -19.70 -3.85 -10.06
N ASP A 137 -20.88 -4.13 -10.60
CA ASP A 137 -22.07 -4.40 -9.81
C ASP A 137 -22.58 -5.80 -10.15
N HIS A 138 -21.81 -6.80 -9.69
CA HIS A 138 -22.11 -8.20 -9.94
C HIS A 138 -22.93 -8.75 -8.76
N PRO A 139 -24.04 -9.49 -8.99
CA PRO A 139 -24.91 -9.98 -7.91
C PRO A 139 -24.16 -10.90 -6.92
N ASP A 140 -23.21 -11.69 -7.41
CA ASP A 140 -22.40 -12.59 -6.58
C ASP A 140 -21.23 -11.89 -5.85
N LEU A 141 -20.92 -10.63 -6.17
CA LEU A 141 -19.78 -9.87 -5.64
C LEU A 141 -20.24 -8.59 -4.92
N GLN A 142 -21.37 -8.65 -4.22
CA GLN A 142 -21.86 -7.53 -3.44
C GLN A 142 -21.01 -7.32 -2.18
N ASP A 143 -20.77 -6.07 -1.82
CA ASP A 143 -20.05 -5.71 -0.59
C ASP A 143 -20.77 -6.28 0.63
N ASN A 144 -20.07 -7.13 1.36
CA ASN A 144 -20.57 -7.78 2.55
C ASN A 144 -19.38 -8.24 3.41
N PRO A 145 -19.21 -7.71 4.63
CA PRO A 145 -18.06 -8.02 5.47
C PRO A 145 -18.06 -9.46 6.02
N LYS A 146 -19.10 -10.26 5.75
CA LYS A 146 -19.29 -11.62 6.28
C LYS A 146 -19.31 -12.70 5.21
N VAL A 147 -19.33 -12.34 3.93
CA VAL A 147 -19.49 -13.31 2.82
C VAL A 147 -18.19 -13.40 2.05
N TRP A 148 -17.70 -14.62 1.84
CA TRP A 148 -16.56 -14.86 0.95
C TRP A 148 -17.05 -14.85 -0.50
N TRP A 149 -16.38 -14.09 -1.37
CA TRP A 149 -16.65 -14.09 -2.80
C TRP A 149 -15.98 -15.27 -3.49
N GLU A 150 -16.70 -15.91 -4.41
CA GLU A 150 -16.20 -17.06 -5.15
C GLU A 150 -15.06 -16.66 -6.11
N GLU A 151 -13.89 -17.30 -5.95
CA GLU A 151 -12.71 -16.99 -6.74
C GLU A 151 -12.91 -17.20 -8.23
N ALA A 152 -13.69 -18.19 -8.65
CA ALA A 152 -13.95 -18.47 -10.06
C ALA A 152 -14.58 -17.26 -10.79
N LYS A 153 -15.46 -16.52 -10.11
CA LYS A 153 -16.09 -15.30 -10.65
C LYS A 153 -15.06 -14.19 -10.84
N ILE A 154 -14.25 -13.96 -9.81
CA ILE A 154 -13.18 -12.94 -9.84
C ILE A 154 -12.14 -13.30 -10.92
N LYS A 155 -11.75 -14.57 -11.06
CA LYS A 155 -10.81 -15.04 -12.09
C LYS A 155 -11.35 -14.81 -13.51
N SER A 156 -12.64 -15.05 -13.74
CA SER A 156 -13.29 -14.79 -15.03
C SER A 156 -13.24 -13.31 -15.41
N ILE A 157 -13.58 -12.43 -14.47
CA ILE A 157 -13.51 -10.97 -14.63
C ILE A 157 -12.05 -10.55 -14.86
N LEU A 158 -11.12 -11.03 -14.05
CA LEU A 158 -9.71 -10.72 -14.16
C LEU A 158 -9.17 -11.07 -15.55
N LYS A 159 -9.51 -12.25 -16.07
CA LYS A 159 -9.13 -12.68 -17.42
C LYS A 159 -9.64 -11.71 -18.49
N GLU A 160 -10.92 -11.33 -18.43
CA GLU A 160 -11.53 -10.38 -19.37
C GLU A 160 -10.74 -9.07 -19.43
N TYR A 161 -10.44 -8.46 -18.27
CA TYR A 161 -9.76 -7.17 -18.22
C TYR A 161 -8.26 -7.26 -18.53
N ILE A 162 -7.61 -8.39 -18.22
CA ILE A 162 -6.22 -8.66 -18.63
C ILE A 162 -6.12 -8.65 -20.15
N GLU A 163 -7.00 -9.38 -20.84
CA GLU A 163 -7.02 -9.47 -22.30
C GLU A 163 -7.45 -8.15 -22.93
N LYS A 164 -8.54 -7.55 -22.45
CA LYS A 164 -9.10 -6.29 -22.96
C LYS A 164 -8.11 -5.13 -22.93
N TRP A 165 -7.30 -5.06 -21.88
CA TRP A 165 -6.35 -3.96 -21.68
C TRP A 165 -4.88 -4.34 -21.90
N ASN A 166 -4.63 -5.56 -22.39
CA ASN A 166 -3.30 -6.12 -22.64
C ASN A 166 -2.34 -5.90 -21.46
N ILE A 167 -2.80 -6.31 -20.27
CA ILE A 167 -2.13 -6.09 -18.99
C ILE A 167 -0.83 -6.89 -18.92
N ASP A 168 0.25 -6.25 -18.46
CA ASP A 168 1.56 -6.88 -18.25
C ASP A 168 2.06 -6.83 -16.79
N ALA A 169 1.41 -6.03 -15.93
CA ALA A 169 1.62 -6.06 -14.49
C ALA A 169 0.32 -5.89 -13.68
N ILE A 170 0.21 -6.57 -12.54
CA ILE A 170 -0.95 -6.50 -11.63
C ILE A 170 -0.50 -6.11 -10.22
N ILE A 171 -1.28 -5.26 -9.55
CA ILE A 171 -1.14 -4.96 -8.11
C ILE A 171 -2.46 -5.23 -7.39
N THR A 172 -2.41 -5.94 -6.26
CA THR A 172 -3.60 -6.27 -5.47
C THR A 172 -3.28 -6.49 -3.97
N PHE A 173 -4.25 -6.97 -3.19
CA PHE A 173 -4.10 -7.30 -1.78
C PHE A 173 -3.26 -8.56 -1.54
N ASP A 174 -2.61 -8.64 -0.37
CA ASP A 174 -2.10 -9.91 0.16
C ASP A 174 -3.19 -10.70 0.92
N GLU A 175 -2.84 -11.85 1.50
CA GLU A 175 -3.80 -12.73 2.17
C GLU A 175 -4.45 -12.10 3.41
N GLY A 176 -3.84 -11.04 3.94
CA GLY A 176 -4.37 -10.24 5.04
C GLY A 176 -5.39 -9.19 4.60
N GLY A 177 -5.51 -8.90 3.29
CA GLY A 177 -6.49 -7.95 2.77
C GLY A 177 -6.26 -6.50 3.23
N VAL A 178 -5.06 -6.17 3.72
CA VAL A 178 -4.68 -4.95 4.44
C VAL A 178 -5.45 -4.74 5.75
N SER A 179 -6.78 -4.72 5.75
CA SER A 179 -7.64 -4.50 6.92
C SER A 179 -8.18 -5.79 7.55
N GLY A 180 -8.06 -6.93 6.86
CA GLY A 180 -8.70 -8.20 7.23
C GLY A 180 -10.08 -8.40 6.62
N HIS A 181 -10.59 -7.45 5.81
CA HIS A 181 -11.89 -7.56 5.17
C HIS A 181 -11.99 -8.79 4.27
N ILE A 182 -13.07 -9.56 4.38
CA ILE A 182 -13.21 -10.85 3.72
C ILE A 182 -13.17 -10.74 2.19
N ASN A 183 -13.81 -9.72 1.62
CA ASN A 183 -13.76 -9.43 0.18
C ASN A 183 -12.35 -9.13 -0.34
N HIS A 184 -11.51 -8.44 0.45
CA HIS A 184 -10.14 -8.13 0.04
C HIS A 184 -9.30 -9.41 -0.03
N ARG A 185 -9.54 -10.32 0.92
CA ARG A 185 -8.89 -11.63 0.98
C ARG A 185 -9.37 -12.54 -0.15
N ALA A 186 -10.64 -12.47 -0.53
CA ALA A 186 -11.18 -13.18 -1.69
C ALA A 186 -10.54 -12.70 -3.01
N VAL A 187 -10.39 -11.38 -3.19
CA VAL A 187 -9.64 -10.81 -4.31
C VAL A 187 -8.20 -11.31 -4.33
N SER A 188 -7.51 -11.30 -3.18
CA SER A 188 -6.14 -11.82 -3.06
C SER A 188 -6.05 -13.31 -3.45
N SER A 189 -6.96 -14.13 -2.94
CA SER A 189 -7.05 -15.56 -3.24
C SER A 189 -7.24 -15.80 -4.73
N ALA A 190 -8.19 -15.11 -5.36
CA ALA A 190 -8.48 -15.26 -6.78
C ALA A 190 -7.31 -14.85 -7.68
N VAL A 191 -6.64 -13.72 -7.39
CA VAL A 191 -5.47 -13.28 -8.17
C VAL A 191 -4.31 -14.26 -7.99
N THR A 192 -4.10 -14.78 -6.77
CA THR A 192 -3.07 -15.80 -6.51
C THR A 192 -3.31 -17.07 -7.31
N GLN A 193 -4.54 -17.59 -7.26
CA GLN A 193 -4.94 -18.79 -8.01
C GLN A 193 -4.80 -18.55 -9.52
N TYR A 194 -5.22 -17.38 -10.03
CA TYR A 194 -5.07 -17.04 -11.44
C TYR A 194 -3.61 -17.11 -11.89
N VAL A 195 -2.68 -16.51 -11.13
CA VAL A 195 -1.24 -16.53 -11.43
C VAL A 195 -0.66 -17.94 -11.32
N ALA A 196 -1.13 -18.74 -10.36
CA ALA A 196 -0.71 -20.12 -10.16
C ALA A 196 -1.31 -21.11 -11.17
N GLU A 197 -2.34 -20.73 -11.92
CA GLU A 197 -3.00 -21.58 -12.93
C GLU A 197 -2.61 -21.21 -14.36
N ASN A 198 -2.02 -20.03 -14.58
CA ASN A 198 -1.74 -19.48 -15.90
C ASN A 198 -0.26 -19.12 -16.06
N GLU A 199 0.49 -19.89 -16.85
CA GLU A 199 1.92 -19.65 -17.11
C GLU A 199 2.20 -18.27 -17.72
N LYS A 200 1.27 -17.74 -18.52
CA LYS A 200 1.36 -16.43 -19.16
C LYS A 200 0.75 -15.30 -18.32
N ALA A 201 0.49 -15.53 -17.03
CA ALA A 201 -0.06 -14.50 -16.17
C ALA A 201 0.88 -13.27 -16.08
N PRO A 202 0.33 -12.05 -16.08
CA PRO A 202 1.10 -10.84 -15.86
C PRO A 202 1.88 -10.86 -14.54
N ALA A 203 3.00 -10.14 -14.49
CA ALA A 203 3.79 -10.04 -13.27
C ALA A 203 2.95 -9.40 -12.16
N SER A 204 2.70 -10.14 -11.08
CA SER A 204 1.71 -9.75 -10.07
C SER A 204 2.35 -9.49 -8.71
N PHE A 205 1.95 -8.41 -8.06
CA PHE A 205 2.48 -7.95 -6.79
C PHE A 205 1.36 -7.66 -5.78
N MET A 206 1.65 -7.88 -4.51
CA MET A 206 0.71 -7.71 -3.42
C MET A 206 1.19 -6.68 -2.40
N VAL A 207 0.31 -5.76 -2.00
CA VAL A 207 0.57 -4.85 -0.88
C VAL A 207 0.59 -5.64 0.43
N VAL A 208 1.66 -5.51 1.20
CA VAL A 208 1.88 -6.27 2.43
C VAL A 208 1.02 -5.72 3.59
N SER A 209 0.25 -6.60 4.21
CA SER A 209 -0.48 -6.36 5.45
C SER A 209 0.48 -6.33 6.65
N VAL A 210 0.32 -5.33 7.52
CA VAL A 210 1.08 -5.22 8.77
C VAL A 210 0.17 -5.20 9.99
N ALA A 211 0.73 -5.42 11.18
CA ALA A 211 -0.02 -5.30 12.44
C ALA A 211 -0.57 -3.87 12.65
N LEU A 212 -1.71 -3.74 13.34
CA LEU A 212 -2.40 -2.46 13.54
C LEU A 212 -1.50 -1.30 14.04
N PRO A 213 -0.60 -1.48 15.03
CA PRO A 213 0.29 -0.40 15.44
C PRO A 213 1.17 0.11 14.30
N ARG A 214 1.71 -0.80 13.48
CA ARG A 214 2.55 -0.47 12.32
C ARG A 214 1.76 0.27 11.23
N LYS A 215 0.44 0.05 11.13
CA LYS A 215 -0.42 0.74 10.16
C LYS A 215 -0.50 2.24 10.45
N TYR A 216 -0.60 2.63 11.72
CA TYR A 216 -1.01 3.97 12.15
C TYR A 216 0.11 4.78 12.82
N THR A 217 1.37 4.35 12.70
CA THR A 217 2.53 5.05 13.27
C THR A 217 3.22 5.97 12.26
N PHE A 218 2.52 6.39 11.20
CA PHE A 218 3.03 7.31 10.19
C PHE A 218 4.36 6.78 9.61
N LEU A 219 5.40 7.61 9.53
CA LEU A 219 6.72 7.20 9.02
C LEU A 219 7.52 6.35 10.01
N LEU A 220 7.12 6.23 11.29
CA LEU A 220 7.91 5.47 12.27
C LEU A 220 8.02 3.98 11.94
N ASP A 221 7.13 3.44 11.11
CA ASP A 221 7.22 2.06 10.61
C ASP A 221 8.22 1.88 9.46
N LEU A 222 8.65 2.98 8.81
CA LEU A 222 9.51 2.92 7.65
C LEU A 222 10.90 2.32 7.96
N PRO A 223 11.60 2.69 9.05
CA PRO A 223 12.83 2.00 9.45
C PRO A 223 12.69 0.48 9.58
N LEU A 224 11.64 0.02 10.26
CA LEU A 224 11.41 -1.41 10.48
C LEU A 224 11.16 -2.14 9.15
N THR A 225 10.41 -1.53 8.25
CA THR A 225 10.18 -2.06 6.90
C THR A 225 11.47 -2.09 6.08
N ALA A 226 12.24 -0.98 6.11
CA ALA A 226 13.49 -0.81 5.38
C ALA A 226 14.59 -1.78 5.82
N LEU A 227 14.56 -2.32 7.04
CA LEU A 227 15.49 -3.38 7.47
C LEU A 227 15.45 -4.59 6.52
N SER A 228 14.26 -4.97 6.05
CA SER A 228 14.11 -6.07 5.08
C SER A 228 14.63 -5.74 3.66
N PHE A 229 14.93 -4.46 3.42
CA PHE A 229 15.51 -3.93 2.18
C PHE A 229 16.94 -3.39 2.38
N LEU A 230 17.56 -3.59 3.56
CA LEU A 230 18.80 -2.91 3.93
C LEU A 230 19.90 -3.06 2.87
N TRP A 231 20.15 -4.29 2.40
CA TRP A 231 21.15 -4.53 1.36
C TRP A 231 20.78 -3.91 0.02
N ARG A 232 19.50 -3.88 -0.35
CA ARG A 232 19.01 -3.23 -1.58
C ARG A 232 19.23 -1.73 -1.51
N ILE A 233 18.95 -1.11 -0.37
CA ILE A 233 19.15 0.32 -0.12
C ILE A 233 20.63 0.68 -0.15
N LEU A 234 21.48 -0.07 0.56
CA LEU A 234 22.93 0.18 0.56
C LEU A 234 23.51 0.02 -0.85
N ALA A 235 23.11 -1.02 -1.58
CA ALA A 235 23.56 -1.22 -2.95
C ALA A 235 23.07 -0.08 -3.88
N ALA A 236 21.84 0.41 -3.70
CA ALA A 236 21.31 1.57 -4.43
C ALA A 236 22.08 2.87 -4.16
N ILE A 237 22.58 3.08 -2.94
CA ILE A 237 23.38 4.25 -2.58
C ILE A 237 24.76 4.23 -3.23
N PHE A 238 25.47 3.10 -3.15
CA PHE A 238 26.87 3.03 -3.58
C PHE A 238 27.06 2.59 -5.03
N PHE A 239 26.11 1.83 -5.58
CA PHE A 239 26.20 1.26 -6.93
C PHE A 239 24.87 1.41 -7.68
N PRO A 240 24.38 2.63 -7.95
CA PRO A 240 23.09 2.84 -8.63
C PRO A 240 23.02 2.03 -9.93
N SER A 241 21.88 1.37 -10.16
CA SER A 241 21.69 0.58 -11.37
C SER A 241 20.33 0.85 -11.98
N SER A 242 20.29 0.88 -13.31
CA SER A 242 19.06 0.87 -14.11
C SER A 242 18.68 -0.53 -14.59
N SER A 243 19.50 -1.54 -14.28
CA SER A 243 19.33 -2.94 -14.70
C SER A 243 19.50 -3.85 -13.49
N ALA A 244 18.43 -4.58 -13.13
CA ALA A 244 18.45 -5.51 -12.00
C ALA A 244 18.50 -6.95 -12.50
N GLU A 245 19.25 -7.77 -11.77
CA GLU A 245 19.14 -9.21 -11.88
C GLU A 245 17.76 -9.72 -11.42
N PRO A 246 17.26 -10.85 -11.98
CA PRO A 246 15.95 -11.40 -11.64
C PRO A 246 15.70 -11.64 -10.14
N ARG A 247 16.75 -11.84 -9.33
CA ARG A 247 16.64 -12.00 -7.87
C ARG A 247 15.96 -10.81 -7.17
N TYR A 248 16.00 -9.63 -7.77
CA TYR A 248 15.38 -8.44 -7.20
C TYR A 248 13.88 -8.33 -7.47
N SER A 249 13.33 -9.13 -8.38
CA SER A 249 11.90 -9.13 -8.73
C SER A 249 10.96 -9.67 -7.65
N THR A 250 11.46 -10.02 -6.47
CA THR A 250 10.66 -10.64 -5.40
C THR A 250 9.90 -9.65 -4.53
N ARG A 251 10.40 -8.41 -4.37
CA ARG A 251 9.84 -7.40 -3.47
C ARG A 251 10.05 -6.00 -4.00
N ALA A 252 9.16 -5.07 -3.62
CA ALA A 252 9.31 -3.65 -3.88
C ALA A 252 9.15 -2.83 -2.60
N LEU A 253 9.82 -1.69 -2.51
CA LEU A 253 9.61 -0.66 -1.50
C LEU A 253 9.41 0.68 -2.20
N ILE A 254 8.20 1.21 -2.09
CA ILE A 254 7.75 2.38 -2.83
C ILE A 254 7.37 3.45 -1.83
N SER A 255 7.97 4.62 -1.96
CA SER A 255 7.76 5.75 -1.06
C SER A 255 7.19 6.94 -1.83
N ASN A 256 6.17 7.58 -1.25
CA ASN A 256 5.53 8.76 -1.82
C ASN A 256 6.38 10.01 -1.61
N THR A 257 6.56 10.76 -2.68
CA THR A 257 6.96 12.17 -2.58
C THR A 257 5.79 12.99 -2.04
N TRP A 258 6.07 14.22 -1.60
CA TRP A 258 5.02 15.17 -1.23
C TRP A 258 4.02 15.42 -2.38
N HIS A 259 4.48 15.42 -3.63
CA HIS A 259 3.61 15.54 -4.80
C HIS A 259 2.60 14.39 -4.88
N ARG A 260 3.08 13.14 -4.75
CA ARG A 260 2.23 11.94 -4.77
C ARG A 260 1.31 11.85 -3.57
N TYR A 261 1.76 12.29 -2.40
CA TYR A 261 0.88 12.44 -1.23
C TYR A 261 -0.28 13.39 -1.52
N ARG A 262 -0.02 14.55 -2.14
CA ARG A 262 -1.09 15.49 -2.53
C ARG A 262 -2.05 14.90 -3.55
N MET A 263 -1.56 14.11 -4.52
CA MET A 263 -2.42 13.35 -5.44
C MET A 263 -3.29 12.34 -4.70
N THR A 264 -2.70 11.59 -3.77
CA THR A 264 -3.42 10.64 -2.89
C THR A 264 -4.55 11.34 -2.13
N ARG A 265 -4.28 12.52 -1.57
CA ARG A 265 -5.28 13.33 -0.85
C ARG A 265 -6.39 13.84 -1.76
N ARG A 266 -6.06 14.23 -3.00
CA ARG A 266 -7.06 14.63 -4.01
C ARG A 266 -7.92 13.46 -4.45
N ALA A 267 -7.32 12.29 -4.65
CA ALA A 267 -8.02 11.07 -5.02
C ALA A 267 -9.05 10.69 -3.96
N PHE A 268 -8.65 10.68 -2.68
CA PHE A 268 -9.60 10.41 -1.59
C PHE A 268 -10.64 11.52 -1.40
N ALA A 269 -10.31 12.78 -1.72
CA ALA A 269 -11.28 13.88 -1.69
C ALA A 269 -12.38 13.75 -2.76
N SER A 270 -12.24 12.84 -3.72
CA SER A 270 -13.32 12.51 -4.66
C SER A 270 -14.35 11.55 -4.05
N HIS A 271 -14.06 10.91 -2.91
CA HIS A 271 -14.95 9.97 -2.22
C HIS A 271 -15.75 10.66 -1.10
N ASP A 272 -16.55 11.67 -1.46
CA ASP A 272 -17.32 12.48 -0.50
C ASP A 272 -18.21 11.62 0.41
N SER A 273 -18.86 10.59 -0.13
CA SER A 273 -19.72 9.67 0.63
C SER A 273 -18.99 8.83 1.67
N GLN A 274 -17.65 8.80 1.62
CA GLN A 274 -16.78 7.98 2.47
C GLN A 274 -15.82 8.84 3.32
N TYR A 275 -15.92 10.17 3.20
CA TYR A 275 -14.98 11.11 3.80
C TYR A 275 -15.30 11.41 5.28
N THR A 276 -15.13 10.41 6.15
CA THR A 276 -15.37 10.51 7.60
C THR A 276 -14.12 10.97 8.37
N TRP A 277 -14.28 11.44 9.61
CA TRP A 277 -13.17 11.98 10.42
C TRP A 277 -12.03 10.96 10.66
N ASP A 278 -12.35 9.68 10.82
CA ASP A 278 -11.36 8.62 10.99
C ASP A 278 -10.56 8.41 9.70
N ARG A 279 -11.17 8.62 8.54
CA ARG A 279 -10.51 8.60 7.24
C ARG A 279 -9.61 9.81 7.02
N HIS A 280 -9.99 10.99 7.51
CA HIS A 280 -9.06 12.12 7.57
C HIS A 280 -7.79 11.79 8.37
N LEU A 281 -7.97 11.18 9.54
CA LEU A 281 -6.85 10.77 10.37
C LEU A 281 -6.01 9.70 9.67
N TYR A 282 -6.66 8.68 9.08
CA TYR A 282 -6.01 7.64 8.27
C TYR A 282 -5.09 8.24 7.20
N MET A 283 -5.57 9.25 6.47
CA MET A 283 -4.81 9.91 5.40
C MET A 283 -3.61 10.74 5.88
N ILE A 284 -3.41 10.86 7.19
CA ILE A 284 -2.25 11.50 7.79
C ILE A 284 -1.33 10.44 8.38
N ILE A 285 -1.87 9.54 9.22
CA ILE A 285 -1.08 8.65 10.06
C ILE A 285 -0.90 7.25 9.48
N SER A 286 -1.64 6.87 8.43
CA SER A 286 -1.49 5.54 7.83
C SER A 286 -0.21 5.46 7.02
N ARG A 287 0.63 4.46 7.30
CA ARG A 287 1.82 4.22 6.48
C ARG A 287 1.47 3.94 5.02
N TYR A 288 0.30 3.36 4.73
CA TYR A 288 -0.12 3.01 3.36
C TYR A 288 -0.36 4.23 2.46
N VAL A 289 -0.40 5.43 3.03
CA VAL A 289 -0.50 6.69 2.29
C VAL A 289 0.89 7.28 1.99
N TRP A 290 1.91 6.83 2.71
CA TRP A 290 3.28 7.34 2.62
C TRP A 290 4.25 6.37 1.95
N PHE A 291 4.08 5.07 2.14
CA PHE A 291 4.88 4.04 1.50
C PHE A 291 4.19 2.68 1.50
N ASN A 292 4.44 1.90 0.46
CA ASN A 292 4.04 0.50 0.37
C ASN A 292 5.29 -0.38 0.23
N ASP A 293 5.30 -1.52 0.91
CA ASP A 293 6.13 -2.63 0.50
C ASP A 293 5.25 -3.67 -0.20
N LEU A 294 5.78 -4.19 -1.30
CA LEU A 294 5.13 -5.18 -2.15
C LEU A 294 5.93 -6.47 -2.13
N ARG A 295 5.23 -7.59 -2.34
CA ARG A 295 5.83 -8.90 -2.61
C ARG A 295 5.25 -9.48 -3.90
N ARG A 296 6.08 -10.16 -4.69
CA ARG A 296 5.65 -10.83 -5.91
C ARG A 296 4.89 -12.11 -5.61
N ILE A 297 3.85 -12.39 -6.38
CA ILE A 297 3.15 -13.67 -6.37
C ILE A 297 4.04 -14.69 -7.11
N ALA A 298 4.30 -15.85 -6.49
CA ALA A 298 5.02 -16.93 -7.14
C ALA A 298 4.13 -17.58 -8.21
N GLY A 299 4.54 -17.56 -9.47
CA GLY A 299 3.88 -18.30 -10.55
C GLY A 299 4.38 -19.74 -10.65
N ILE A 300 3.75 -20.53 -11.52
CA ILE A 300 4.18 -21.89 -11.89
C ILE A 300 5.62 -21.79 -12.44
N GLY A 301 6.61 -22.16 -11.63
CA GLY A 301 8.04 -22.12 -12.01
C GLY A 301 8.95 -21.25 -11.14
N ALA A 302 8.43 -20.54 -10.13
CA ALA A 302 9.25 -19.77 -9.19
C ALA A 302 9.77 -20.59 -7.98
N THR A 303 9.49 -21.89 -7.94
CA THR A 303 9.92 -22.83 -6.88
C THR A 303 10.79 -23.95 -7.44
N ALA A 304 11.88 -23.59 -8.11
CA ALA A 304 12.99 -24.48 -8.43
C ALA A 304 14.29 -23.86 -7.93
#